data_AF-A0A7V1N910-F1
#
_entry.id   AF-A0A7V1N910-F1
#
_cell.length_a   1.000
_cell.length_b   1.000
_cell.length_c   1.000
_cell.angle_alpha   90.00
_cell.angle_beta   90.00
_cell.angle_gamma   90.00
#
_symmetry.space_group_name_H-M   'P 1'
#
loop_
_entity.id
_entity.type
_entity.pdbx_description
1 polymer ?
#
loop_
_entity_poly.entity_id
_entity_poly.type
_entity_poly.pdbx_seq_one_letter_code
_entity_poly.pdbx_strand_id
1 'polypeptide(L)'
;MRGLGGAATVVLLILGLGRSAHADEDVHEIVWGHQRPDSVRAFVLYVAPQPGAVAQARRVEVGRPSGEDIGYMQLYSAFVSIGPEEYVAVAAIGRNGLMSPLSSWRQAKPSQPGQPVVVEP
;
A
#
# COMPACT_ATOMS: atom_id res chain seq x y z
N MET A 1 24.89 40.99 -52.26
CA MET A 1 23.68 40.13 -52.14
C MET A 1 23.75 39.43 -50.79
N ARG A 2 22.69 39.59 -49.99
CA ARG A 2 22.54 39.05 -48.62
C ARG A 2 22.10 37.59 -48.70
N GLY A 3 22.62 36.75 -47.80
CA GLY A 3 22.02 35.48 -47.37
C GLY A 3 22.59 35.16 -46.00
N LEU A 4 21.91 35.54 -44.91
CA LEU A 4 21.09 34.63 -44.08
C LEU A 4 21.79 33.27 -43.91
N GLY A 5 22.38 32.95 -42.77
CA GLY A 5 21.74 33.00 -41.46
C GLY A 5 21.20 31.59 -41.17
N GLY A 6 22.05 30.76 -40.57
CA GLY A 6 21.69 29.40 -40.19
C GLY A 6 22.35 29.05 -38.86
N ALA A 7 21.94 29.74 -37.80
CA ALA A 7 22.23 29.33 -36.45
C ALA A 7 21.42 28.07 -36.15
N ALA A 8 22.05 26.90 -36.22
CA ALA A 8 21.44 25.65 -35.78
C ALA A 8 21.42 25.64 -34.25
N THR A 9 20.22 25.83 -33.71
CA THR A 9 19.87 25.72 -32.30
C THR A 9 20.30 24.37 -31.74
N VAL A 10 21.21 24.38 -30.75
CA VAL A 10 21.49 23.21 -29.92
C VAL A 10 20.32 23.02 -28.96
N VAL A 11 19.47 22.04 -29.23
CA VAL A 11 18.43 21.60 -28.29
C VAL A 11 19.13 20.74 -27.23
N LEU A 12 19.42 21.35 -26.08
CA LEU A 12 19.89 20.64 -24.90
C LEU A 12 18.69 19.87 -24.31
N LEU A 13 18.54 18.61 -24.69
CA LEU A 13 17.57 17.71 -24.08
C LEU A 13 18.05 17.40 -22.65
N ILE A 14 17.57 18.17 -21.68
CA ILE A 14 17.75 17.84 -20.26
C ILE A 14 16.90 16.60 -20.02
N LEU A 15 17.55 15.44 -20.11
CA LEU A 15 17.10 14.21 -19.49
C LEU A 15 16.90 14.52 -18.00
N GLY A 16 15.65 14.82 -17.64
CA GLY A 16 15.17 14.74 -16.27
C GLY A 16 15.23 13.28 -15.84
N LEU A 17 16.43 12.78 -15.61
CA LEU A 17 16.67 11.54 -14.89
C LEU A 17 16.14 11.81 -13.48
N GLY A 18 14.95 11.25 -13.26
CA GLY A 18 14.12 11.46 -12.10
C GLY A 18 14.96 11.41 -10.85
N ARG A 19 14.69 12.36 -9.95
CA ARG A 19 14.99 12.16 -8.54
C ARG A 19 14.52 10.76 -8.20
N SER A 20 15.46 9.85 -7.95
CA SER A 20 15.24 8.77 -7.01
C SER A 20 14.97 9.46 -5.68
N ALA A 21 13.74 9.94 -5.51
CA ALA A 21 13.18 10.11 -4.20
C ALA A 21 13.26 8.70 -3.64
N HIS A 22 14.23 8.47 -2.77
CA HIS A 22 14.08 7.46 -1.74
C HIS A 22 12.80 7.90 -1.01
N ALA A 23 11.66 7.40 -1.48
CA ALA A 23 10.46 7.41 -0.67
C ALA A 23 10.88 6.63 0.56
N ASP A 24 11.01 7.35 1.68
CA ASP A 24 11.35 6.75 2.96
C ASP A 24 10.21 5.76 3.25
N GLU A 25 10.45 4.49 2.97
CA GLU A 25 9.47 3.43 3.20
C GLU A 25 9.52 3.12 4.69
N ASP A 26 8.58 3.68 5.44
CA ASP A 26 8.43 3.40 6.86
C ASP A 26 7.64 2.10 7.07
N VAL A 27 7.92 1.41 8.17
CA VAL A 27 7.16 0.22 8.58
C VAL A 27 5.90 0.67 9.32
N HIS A 28 4.74 0.36 8.74
CA HIS A 28 3.43 0.67 9.32
C HIS A 28 2.73 -0.59 9.79
N GLU A 29 2.07 -0.52 10.95
CA GLU A 29 1.10 -1.53 11.36
C GLU A 29 -0.23 -1.29 10.64
N ILE A 30 -0.67 -2.29 9.88
CA ILE A 30 -1.98 -2.29 9.23
C ILE A 30 -2.90 -3.20 10.04
N VAL A 31 -4.01 -2.64 10.52
CA VAL A 31 -5.02 -3.36 11.30
C VAL A 31 -6.30 -3.48 10.48
N TRP A 32 -6.88 -4.69 10.42
CA TRP A 32 -8.15 -4.93 9.74
C TRP A 32 -8.97 -5.98 10.46
N GLY A 33 -10.28 -5.94 10.22
CA GLY A 33 -11.22 -6.88 10.79
C GLY A 33 -11.83 -7.84 9.78
N HIS A 34 -12.15 -9.06 10.19
CA HIS A 34 -12.80 -10.05 9.33
C HIS A 34 -13.87 -10.86 10.08
N GLN A 35 -15.08 -10.93 9.53
CA GLN A 35 -16.25 -11.54 10.17
C GLN A 35 -16.27 -13.08 10.13
N ARG A 36 -15.49 -13.71 9.25
CA ARG A 36 -15.46 -15.18 9.09
C ARG A 36 -14.05 -15.74 9.19
N PRO A 37 -13.39 -15.65 10.36
CA PRO A 37 -11.98 -16.03 10.51
C PRO A 37 -11.70 -17.49 10.13
N ASP A 38 -12.63 -18.41 10.39
CA ASP A 38 -12.45 -19.84 10.08
C ASP A 38 -12.39 -20.15 8.59
N SER A 39 -13.03 -19.29 7.78
CA SER A 39 -13.05 -19.42 6.33
C SER A 39 -11.77 -18.93 5.64
N VAL A 40 -10.91 -18.20 6.35
CA VAL A 40 -9.71 -17.56 5.79
C VAL A 40 -8.49 -18.48 5.90
N ARG A 41 -7.79 -18.64 4.78
CA ARG A 41 -6.48 -19.30 4.67
C ARG A 41 -5.33 -18.31 4.83
N ALA A 42 -5.43 -17.14 4.19
CA ALA A 42 -4.39 -16.10 4.21
C ALA A 42 -4.98 -14.74 3.86
N PHE A 43 -4.22 -13.68 4.07
CA PHE A 43 -4.48 -12.33 3.64
C PHE A 43 -3.35 -11.84 2.72
N VAL A 44 -3.72 -10.95 1.81
CA VAL A 44 -2.80 -10.26 0.91
C VAL A 44 -3.09 -8.77 1.02
N LEU A 45 -2.05 -7.99 1.27
CA LEU A 45 -2.09 -6.54 1.26
C LEU A 45 -1.68 -6.04 -0.13
N TYR A 46 -2.40 -5.06 -0.63
CA TYR A 46 -2.14 -4.37 -1.89
C TYR A 46 -1.71 -2.95 -1.56
N VAL A 47 -0.47 -2.59 -1.89
CA VAL A 47 0.10 -1.27 -1.64
C VAL A 47 0.31 -0.57 -2.97
N ALA A 48 -0.25 0.62 -3.16
CA ALA A 48 -0.19 1.34 -4.44
C ALA A 48 -0.12 2.86 -4.24
N PRO A 49 0.43 3.61 -5.21
CA PRO A 49 0.50 5.08 -5.11
C PRO A 49 -0.87 5.77 -5.25
N GLN A 50 -1.92 5.06 -5.67
CA GLN A 50 -3.26 5.59 -5.84
C GLN A 50 -4.31 4.55 -5.40
N PRO A 51 -5.43 5.00 -4.80
CA PRO A 51 -6.51 4.10 -4.42
C PRO A 51 -7.11 3.46 -5.69
N GLY A 52 -7.30 2.14 -5.65
CA GLY A 52 -7.87 1.37 -6.76
C GLY A 52 -6.89 0.96 -7.85
N ALA A 53 -5.62 1.37 -7.78
CA ALA A 53 -4.61 1.05 -8.79
C ALA A 53 -4.05 -0.38 -8.65
N VAL A 54 -4.92 -1.40 -8.71
CA VAL A 54 -4.56 -2.82 -8.50
C VAL A 54 -3.41 -3.29 -9.40
N ALA A 55 -3.38 -2.85 -10.65
CA ALA A 55 -2.33 -3.24 -11.61
C ALA A 55 -0.95 -2.66 -11.28
N GLN A 56 -0.89 -1.58 -10.50
CA GLN A 56 0.35 -0.94 -10.05
C GLN A 56 0.69 -1.34 -8.61
N ALA A 57 -0.16 -2.14 -7.97
CA ALA A 57 -0.02 -2.46 -6.56
C ALA A 57 1.06 -3.52 -6.33
N ARG A 58 1.96 -3.26 -5.39
CA ARG A 58 2.79 -4.29 -4.77
C ARG A 58 1.89 -5.18 -3.93
N ARG A 59 2.02 -6.49 -4.13
CA ARG A 59 1.33 -7.51 -3.33
C ARG A 59 2.24 -7.98 -2.20
N VAL A 60 1.74 -7.91 -0.98
CA VAL A 60 2.41 -8.37 0.23
C VAL A 60 1.58 -9.48 0.83
N GLU A 61 2.05 -10.73 0.70
CA GLU A 61 1.38 -11.87 1.31
C GLU A 61 1.78 -11.95 2.79
N VAL A 62 0.81 -11.77 3.67
CA VAL A 62 1.03 -11.76 5.14
C VAL A 62 0.60 -13.06 5.80
N GLY A 63 0.16 -14.05 5.01
CA GLY A 63 -0.40 -15.29 5.52
C GLY A 63 -1.65 -15.03 6.36
N ARG A 64 -1.86 -15.83 7.41
CA ARG A 64 -2.93 -15.61 8.38
C ARG A 64 -2.26 -15.25 9.72
N PRO A 65 -2.04 -13.95 10.02
CA PRO A 65 -1.47 -13.57 11.29
C PRO A 65 -2.39 -13.98 12.44
N SER A 66 -1.84 -14.04 13.65
CA SER A 66 -2.65 -14.16 14.87
C SER A 66 -3.63 -13.00 14.92
N GLY A 67 -4.86 -13.29 15.30
CA GLY A 67 -5.89 -12.27 15.42
C GLY A 67 -6.53 -12.24 16.79
N GLU A 68 -7.01 -11.08 17.18
CA GLU A 68 -7.74 -10.85 18.43
C GLU A 68 -9.24 -10.96 18.18
N ASP A 69 -9.94 -11.73 19.01
CA ASP A 69 -11.38 -11.84 18.94
C ASP A 69 -12.04 -10.62 19.58
N ILE A 70 -12.87 -9.92 18.82
CA ILE A 70 -13.64 -8.75 19.28
C ILE A 70 -15.16 -8.99 19.17
N GLY A 71 -15.58 -10.25 19.37
CA GLY A 71 -16.98 -10.66 19.41
C GLY A 71 -17.43 -11.35 18.13
N TYR A 72 -17.99 -10.59 17.18
CA TYR A 72 -18.52 -11.15 15.92
C TYR A 72 -17.51 -11.15 14.77
N MET A 73 -16.26 -10.75 15.05
CA MET A 73 -15.19 -10.64 14.07
C MET A 73 -13.83 -10.78 14.76
N GLN A 74 -12.82 -11.13 13.97
CA GLN A 74 -11.44 -11.17 14.42
C GLN A 74 -10.67 -9.99 13.83
N LEU A 75 -9.94 -9.26 14.67
CA LEU A 75 -8.96 -8.25 14.25
C LEU A 75 -7.63 -8.93 13.94
N TYR A 76 -6.98 -8.47 12.89
CA TYR A 76 -5.66 -8.92 12.47
C TYR A 76 -4.77 -7.69 12.30
N SER A 77 -3.47 -7.87 12.53
CA SER A 77 -2.49 -6.87 12.16
C SER A 77 -1.27 -7.47 11.46
N ALA A 78 -0.62 -6.64 10.65
CA ALA A 78 0.66 -6.96 10.01
C ALA A 78 1.48 -5.69 9.81
N PHE A 79 2.80 -5.81 9.93
CA PHE A 79 3.75 -4.74 9.66
C PHE A 79 4.16 -4.78 8.19
N VAL A 80 3.99 -3.65 7.49
CA VAL A 80 4.31 -3.53 6.06
C VAL A 80 5.03 -2.21 5.80
N SER A 81 6.08 -2.27 4.99
CA SER A 81 6.75 -1.08 4.46
C SER A 81 5.85 -0.37 3.46
N ILE A 82 5.48 0.87 3.75
CA ILE A 82 4.56 1.68 2.94
C ILE A 82 5.13 3.10 2.85
N GLY A 83 5.20 3.63 1.63
CA GLY A 83 5.62 5.01 1.42
C GLY A 83 4.58 6.02 1.92
N PRO A 84 4.98 7.27 2.19
CA PRO A 84 4.11 8.28 2.81
C PRO A 84 2.86 8.63 1.98
N GLU A 85 2.90 8.43 0.67
CA GLU A 85 1.80 8.72 -0.27
C GLU A 85 1.13 7.44 -0.80
N GLU A 86 1.42 6.28 -0.19
CA GLU A 86 0.87 5.01 -0.64
C GLU A 86 -0.40 4.61 0.13
N TYR A 87 -1.26 3.90 -0.59
CA TYR A 87 -2.54 3.39 -0.12
C TYR A 87 -2.48 1.88 0.00
N VAL A 88 -3.08 1.36 1.06
CA VAL A 88 -3.22 -0.07 1.31
C VAL A 88 -4.68 -0.52 1.20
N ALA A 89 -4.89 -1.69 0.62
CA ALA A 89 -6.12 -2.46 0.70
C ALA A 89 -5.82 -3.91 1.05
N VAL A 90 -6.77 -4.60 1.68
CA VAL A 90 -6.63 -5.98 2.12
C VAL A 90 -7.59 -6.88 1.33
N ALA A 91 -7.10 -8.03 0.89
CA ALA A 91 -7.95 -9.13 0.41
C ALA A 91 -7.73 -10.37 1.28
N ALA A 92 -8.79 -11.13 1.50
CA ALA A 92 -8.71 -12.46 2.10
C ALA A 92 -8.65 -13.52 1.00
N ILE A 93 -7.85 -14.55 1.23
CA ILE A 93 -7.87 -15.79 0.46
C ILE A 93 -8.58 -16.83 1.33
N GLY A 94 -9.72 -17.33 0.84
CA GLY A 94 -10.48 -18.36 1.51
C GLY A 94 -9.77 -19.72 1.48
N ARG A 95 -10.17 -20.64 2.36
CA ARG A 95 -9.73 -22.06 2.30
C ARG A 95 -10.12 -22.76 1.00
N ASN A 96 -11.13 -22.24 0.30
CA ASN A 96 -11.53 -22.66 -1.05
C ASN A 96 -10.61 -22.13 -2.16
N GLY A 97 -9.57 -21.35 -1.83
CA GLY A 97 -8.63 -20.78 -2.78
C GLY A 97 -9.12 -19.53 -3.51
N LEU A 98 -10.36 -19.09 -3.28
CA LEU A 98 -10.91 -17.87 -3.88
C LEU A 98 -10.45 -16.64 -3.11
N MET A 99 -10.17 -15.56 -3.84
CA MET A 99 -9.85 -14.26 -3.28
C MET A 99 -11.14 -13.44 -3.11
N SER A 100 -11.27 -12.76 -1.97
CA SER A 100 -12.34 -11.79 -1.74
C SER A 100 -12.16 -10.55 -2.62
N PRO A 101 -13.21 -9.71 -2.75
CA PRO A 101 -13.00 -8.32 -3.12
C PRO A 101 -12.01 -7.63 -2.17
N LEU A 102 -11.35 -6.59 -2.68
CA LEU A 102 -10.48 -5.74 -1.87
C LEU A 102 -11.32 -4.95 -0.87
N SER A 103 -10.74 -4.70 0.31
CA SER A 103 -11.25 -3.69 1.23
C SER A 103 -11.23 -2.30 0.57
N SER A 104 -11.81 -1.33 1.25
CA SER A 104 -11.57 0.06 0.88
C SER A 104 -10.07 0.37 1.00
N TRP A 105 -9.56 1.15 0.04
CA TRP A 105 -8.20 1.68 0.10
C TRP A 105 -8.11 2.75 1.18
N ARG A 106 -7.01 2.72 1.94
CA ARG A 106 -6.72 3.66 3.01
C ARG A 106 -5.23 4.02 2.96
N GLN A 107 -4.89 5.27 3.23
CA GLN A 107 -3.50 5.65 3.44
C GLN A 107 -3.02 5.05 4.76
N ALA A 108 -1.81 4.49 4.78
CA ALA A 108 -1.22 4.04 6.03
C ALA A 108 -0.92 5.27 6.89
N LYS A 109 -1.57 5.39 8.05
CA LYS A 109 -1.21 6.45 8.99
C LYS A 109 0.13 6.07 9.65
N PRO A 110 1.07 7.01 9.81
CA PRO A 110 2.25 6.77 10.64
C PRO A 110 1.82 6.40 12.05
N SER A 111 2.27 5.25 12.55
CA SER A 111 2.26 4.96 13.98
C SER A 111 3.30 5.89 14.63
N GLN A 112 2.86 6.92 15.34
CA GLN A 112 3.82 7.81 16.01
C GLN A 112 4.47 7.07 17.20
N PRO A 113 5.79 7.17 17.40
CA PRO A 113 6.42 6.66 18.62
C PRO A 113 5.75 7.26 19.87
N GLY A 114 5.23 6.41 20.75
CA GLY A 114 4.57 6.82 21.99
C GLY A 114 3.06 7.09 21.88
N GLN A 115 2.42 6.76 20.75
CA GLN A 115 0.96 6.88 20.64
C GLN A 115 0.27 5.79 21.49
N PRO A 116 -0.61 6.16 22.45
CA PRO A 116 -1.33 5.16 23.24
C PRO A 116 -2.30 4.39 22.35
N VAL A 117 -2.31 3.06 22.50
CA VAL A 117 -3.31 2.19 21.88
C VAL A 117 -4.66 2.52 22.51
N VAL A 118 -5.50 3.27 21.81
CA VAL A 118 -6.88 3.50 22.22
C VAL A 118 -7.66 2.23 21.89
N VAL A 119 -7.78 1.34 22.88
CA VAL A 119 -8.77 0.26 22.87
C VAL A 119 -10.06 0.87 23.40
N GLU A 120 -11.03 1.16 22.53
CA GLU A 120 -12.36 1.56 22.98
C GLU A 120 -13.12 0.31 23.50
N PRO A 121 -13.84 0.44 24.63
CA PRO A 121 -14.50 -0.67 25.32
C PRO A 121 -15.73 -1.25 24.61
#